data_AF-A0A2V5TYK9-F1
#
_entry.id   AF-A0A2V5TYK9-F1
#
_cell.length_a   1.000
_cell.length_b   1.000
_cell.length_c   1.000
_cell.angle_alpha   90.00
_cell.angle_beta   90.00
_cell.angle_gamma   90.00
#
_symmetry.space_group_name_H-M   'P 1'
#
loop_
_entity.id
_entity.type
_entity.pdbx_description
1 polymer ?
#
loop_
_entity_poly.entity_id
_entity_poly.type
_entity_poly.pdbx_seq_one_letter_code
_entity_poly.pdbx_strand_id
1 'polypeptide(L)' 'MVLLIDNYDSFTYNLAQYFGELGCDVRVKRNDEISIEEIAALAPQHICISPGPC' A
#
# COMPACT_ATOMS: atom_id res chain seq x y z
N MET A 1 10.79 -1.63 1.28
CA MET A 1 9.58 -0.96 0.77
C MET A 1 8.34 -1.77 1.15
N VAL A 2 7.33 -1.10 1.71
CA VAL A 2 5.97 -1.60 1.97
C VAL A 2 5.08 -1.11 0.83
N LEU A 3 4.41 -2.02 0.13
CA LEU A 3 3.32 -1.66 -0.79
C LEU A 3 2.00 -1.66 0.00
N LEU A 4 1.36 -0.51 0.11
CA LEU A 4 0.03 -0.36 0.72
C LEU A 4 -1.03 -0.31 -0.40
N ILE A 5 -1.83 -1.36 -0.52
CA ILE A 5 -2.96 -1.43 -1.44
C ILE A 5 -4.16 -0.76 -0.78
N ASP A 6 -4.64 0.33 -1.37
CA ASP A 6 -5.79 1.12 -0.93
C ASP A 6 -7.10 0.57 -1.53
N ASN A 7 -7.96 0.00 -0.70
CA ASN A 7 -9.32 -0.41 -1.06
C ASN A 7 -10.34 0.73 -0.86
N TYR A 8 -9.95 1.97 -1.17
CA TYR A 8 -10.73 3.19 -0.89
C TYR A 8 -11.03 3.37 0.61
N ASP A 9 -10.01 3.13 1.44
CA ASP A 9 -10.13 3.29 2.89
C ASP A 9 -10.00 4.77 3.30
N SER A 10 -10.78 5.15 4.31
CA SER A 10 -10.65 6.48 4.93
C SER A 10 -9.35 6.63 5.73
N PHE A 11 -8.66 5.54 6.07
CA PHE A 11 -7.47 5.53 6.93
C PHE A 11 -6.16 5.15 6.22
N THR A 12 -6.15 4.95 4.89
CA THR A 12 -4.95 4.57 4.13
C THR A 12 -3.75 5.48 4.43
N TYR A 13 -3.96 6.81 4.47
CA TYR A 13 -2.86 7.75 4.72
C TYR A 13 -2.41 7.79 6.18
N ASN A 14 -3.27 7.42 7.13
CA ASN A 14 -2.85 7.25 8.53
C ASN A 14 -1.87 6.08 8.64
N LEU A 15 -2.14 4.96 7.96
CA LEU A 15 -1.23 3.82 7.90
C LEU A 15 0.08 4.19 7.18
N ALA A 16 0.00 4.87 6.04
CA ALA A 16 1.17 5.31 5.29
C ALA A 16 2.08 6.24 6.12
N GLN A 17 1.48 7.19 6.86
CA GLN A 17 2.23 8.06 7.77
C GLN A 17 2.92 7.26 8.86
N TYR A 18 2.20 6.36 9.54
CA TYR A 18 2.77 5.57 10.64
C TYR A 18 3.93 4.68 10.18
N PHE A 19 3.81 4.04 9.01
CA PHE A 19 4.93 3.30 8.42
C PHE A 19 6.12 4.21 8.08
N GLY A 20 5.87 5.43 7.57
CA GLY A 20 6.90 6.43 7.34
C GLY A 20 7.62 6.87 8.63
N GLU A 21 6.88 7.07 9.73
CA GLU A 21 7.42 7.36 11.06
C GLU A 21 8.30 6.23 11.59
N LEU A 22 8.00 4.97 11.24
CA LEU A 22 8.82 3.79 11.52
C LEU A 22 10.04 3.64 10.58
N GLY A 23 10.26 4.58 9.66
CA GLY A 23 11.37 4.56 8.71
C GLY A 23 11.16 3.61 7.52
N CYS A 24 9.92 3.16 7.27
CA CYS A 24 9.61 2.36 6.11
C CYS A 24 9.48 3.23 4.86
N ASP A 25 10.04 2.79 3.74
CA ASP A 25 9.70 3.28 2.41
C ASP A 25 8.32 2.73 2.02
N VAL A 26 7.33 3.59 1.82
CA VAL A 26 5.92 3.20 1.57
C VAL A 26 5.49 3.67 0.21
N ARG A 27 4.88 2.77 -0.56
CA ARG A 27 4.24 3.09 -1.83
C ARG A 27 2.76 2.73 -1.73
N VAL A 28 1.89 3.72 -1.93
CA VAL A 28 0.44 3.52 -1.92
C VAL A 28 -0.08 3.38 -3.35
N LYS A 29 -0.95 2.40 -3.59
CA LYS A 29 -1.65 2.18 -4.87
C LYS A 29 -3.07 1.74 -4.61
N ARG A 30 -4.05 2.22 -5.37
CA ARG A 30 -5.41 1.65 -5.29
C ARG A 30 -5.45 0.24 -5.85
N ASN A 31 -6.42 -0.54 -5.39
CA ASN A 31 -6.59 -1.94 -5.80
C ASN A 31 -6.78 -2.13 -7.32
N ASP A 32 -7.21 -1.08 -8.03
CA ASP A 32 -7.50 -1.04 -9.46
C ASP A 32 -6.47 -0.24 -10.27
N GLU A 33 -5.43 0.29 -9.61
CA GLU A 33 -4.37 1.12 -10.21
C GLU A 33 -3.00 0.40 -10.32
N ILE A 34 -2.94 -0.90 -10.00
CA ILE A 34 -1.73 -1.71 -10.11
C ILE A 34 -2.05 -3.16 -10.46
N SER A 35 -1.33 -3.73 -11.43
CA SER A 35 -1.46 -5.14 -11.82
C SER A 35 -0.58 -6.06 -10.98
N ILE A 36 -0.86 -7.37 -10.99
CA ILE A 36 -0.03 -8.37 -10.29
C ILE A 36 1.40 -8.40 -10.87
N GLU A 37 1.54 -8.25 -12.19
CA GLU A 37 2.84 -8.19 -12.88
C GLU A 37 3.65 -6.96 -12.45
N GLU A 38 2.99 -5.81 -12.29
CA GLU A 38 3.61 -4.60 -11.79
C GLU A 38 4.05 -4.76 -10.33
N ILE A 39 3.26 -5.42 -9.48
CA ILE A 39 3.63 -5.75 -8.10
C ILE A 39 4.86 -6.66 -8.07
N ALA A 40 4.88 -7.70 -8.92
CA ALA A 40 6.01 -8.62 -9.01
C ALA A 40 7.30 -7.91 -9.45
N ALA A 41 7.20 -7.00 -10.44
CA ALA A 41 8.33 -6.18 -10.89
C ALA A 41 8.78 -5.16 -9.84
N LEU A 42 7.85 -4.62 -9.04
CA LEU A 42 8.13 -3.69 -7.95
C LEU A 42 8.86 -4.38 -6.78
N ALA A 43 8.71 -5.70 -6.62
CA ALA A 43 9.37 -6.52 -5.61
C ALA A 43 9.28 -5.94 -4.18
N PRO A 44 8.07 -5.65 -3.64
CA PRO A 44 7.92 -5.17 -2.28
C PRO A 44 8.39 -6.22 -1.25
N GLN A 45 8.94 -5.76 -0.13
CA GLN A 45 9.31 -6.64 0.98
C GLN A 45 8.08 -7.07 1.79
N HIS A 46 7.08 -6.19 1.85
CA HIS A 46 5.83 -6.41 2.55
C HIS A 46 4.68 -5.80 1.75
N ILE A 47 3.52 -6.43 1.82
CA ILE A 47 2.28 -5.91 1.25
C ILE A 47 1.29 -5.74 2.40
N CYS A 48 0.72 -4.54 2.53
CA CYS A 48 -0.39 -4.24 3.42
C CYS A 48 -1.60 -3.93 2.56
N ILE A 49 -2.75 -4.53 2.85
CA ILE A 49 -4.00 -4.29 2.15
C ILE A 49 -4.91 -3.55 3.12
N SER A 50 -5.30 -2.32 2.79
CA SER A 50 -6.20 -1.55 3.65
C SER A 50 -7.60 -2.18 3.65
N PRO A 51 -8.39 -2.00 4.73
CA PRO A 51 -9.81 -2.29 4.68
C PRO A 51 -10.52 -1.33 3.70
N GLY A 52 -11.83 -1.42 3.56
CA GLY A 52 -12.56 -0.47 2.73
C GLY A 52 -13.92 -1.02 2.29
N PRO A 53 -14.81 -0.14 1.81
CA PRO A 53 -16.15 -0.54 1.40
C PRO A 53 -16.20 -1.42 0.14
N CYS A 54 -15.08 -1.52 -0.59
CA CYS A 54 -14.91 -2.11 -1.93
C CYS A 54 -15.84 -1.55 -3.00
#